data_AF-A0A535C6H7-F1
#
_entry.id   AF-A0A535C6H7-F1
#
_cell.length_a   1.000
_cell.length_b   1.000
_cell.length_c   1.000
_cell.angle_alpha   90.00
_cell.angle_beta   90.00
_cell.angle_gamma   90.00
#
_symmetry.space_group_name_H-M   'P 1'
#
loop_
_entity.id
_entity.type
_entity.pdbx_description
1 polymer ?
#
loop_
_entity_poly.entity_id
_entity_poly.type
_entity_poly.pdbx_seq_one_letter_code
_entity_poly.pdbx_strand_id
1 'polypeptide(L)'
;MAKKKKEQKVSISQGDEAQAQAVLERYHKLAGELRSSKDQNQAEEALSTVSDLPEAAQMALLKALSREYHQDAADVLVGINALSPLKSVRKEARRSLLRLEEARVYPHWEPPIERLSPVDAIQMQSVNSMVTDLVTSIEESENPPRFWKGFVTDSQTRVPA
;
A
#
# COMPACT_ATOMS: atom_id res chain seq x y z
N MET A 1 23.97 15.34 -8.36
CA MET A 1 23.81 13.88 -8.63
C MET A 1 22.66 13.35 -7.78
N ALA A 2 21.43 13.30 -8.31
CA ALA A 2 20.31 12.73 -7.56
C ALA A 2 20.50 11.21 -7.45
N LYS A 3 20.66 10.69 -6.23
CA LYS A 3 20.73 9.24 -5.98
C LYS A 3 19.36 8.64 -6.32
N LYS A 4 19.22 8.05 -7.51
CA LYS A 4 18.06 7.21 -7.84
C LYS A 4 18.00 6.05 -6.84
N LYS A 5 17.08 6.13 -5.87
CA LYS A 5 16.76 5.02 -4.97
C LYS A 5 16.23 3.89 -5.84
N LYS A 6 17.06 2.87 -6.12
CA LYS A 6 16.65 1.66 -6.85
C LYS A 6 15.56 0.99 -6.01
N GLU A 7 14.36 0.86 -6.57
CA GLU A 7 13.35 -0.05 -6.03
C GLU A 7 13.97 -1.45 -6.05
N GLN A 8 14.22 -2.00 -4.86
CA GLN A 8 14.84 -3.30 -4.69
C GLN A 8 13.82 -4.33 -5.14
N LYS A 9 14.07 -4.94 -6.30
CA LYS A 9 13.18 -5.95 -6.86
C LYS A 9 13.24 -7.19 -5.96
N VAL A 10 12.13 -7.52 -5.32
CA VAL A 10 12.02 -8.72 -4.48
C VAL A 10 12.28 -9.95 -5.37
N SER A 11 13.33 -10.71 -5.04
CA SER A 11 13.63 -11.99 -5.70
C SER A 11 12.79 -13.08 -5.07
N ILE A 12 12.04 -13.82 -5.89
CA ILE A 12 11.17 -14.92 -5.46
C ILE A 12 11.94 -16.23 -5.67
N SER A 13 12.06 -17.04 -4.62
CA SER A 13 12.64 -18.39 -4.68
C SER A 13 11.58 -19.46 -4.92
N GLN A 14 12.00 -20.68 -5.28
CA GLN A 14 11.08 -21.82 -5.40
C GLN A 14 10.38 -22.17 -4.08
N GLY A 15 11.06 -21.97 -2.94
CA GLY A 15 10.45 -22.16 -1.62
C GLY A 15 9.32 -21.16 -1.36
N ASP A 16 9.49 -19.92 -1.78
CA ASP A 16 8.47 -18.87 -1.67
C ASP A 16 7.25 -19.20 -2.54
N GLU A 17 7.47 -19.72 -3.75
CA GLU A 17 6.39 -20.17 -4.65
C GLU A 17 5.61 -21.34 -4.05
N ALA A 18 6.28 -22.30 -3.41
CA ALA A 18 5.62 -23.43 -2.76
C ALA A 18 4.75 -22.97 -1.56
N GLN A 19 5.25 -22.04 -0.75
CA GLN A 19 4.47 -21.45 0.34
C GLN A 19 3.27 -20.65 -0.18
N ALA A 20 3.47 -19.86 -1.23
CA ALA A 20 2.39 -19.13 -1.88
C ALA A 20 1.32 -20.08 -2.43
N GLN A 21 1.71 -21.19 -3.06
CA GLN A 21 0.79 -22.18 -3.62
C GLN A 21 -0.07 -22.83 -2.52
N ALA A 22 0.52 -23.18 -1.38
CA ALA A 22 -0.22 -23.75 -0.25
C ALA A 22 -1.31 -22.80 0.29
N VAL A 23 -1.06 -21.49 0.26
CA VAL A 23 -2.07 -20.48 0.64
C VAL A 23 -3.07 -20.25 -0.49
N LEU A 24 -2.62 -20.30 -1.74
CA LEU A 24 -3.48 -20.19 -2.91
C LEU A 24 -4.55 -21.27 -2.88
N GLU A 25 -4.25 -22.53 -2.56
CA GLU A 25 -5.25 -23.62 -2.53
C GLU A 25 -6.44 -23.37 -1.58
N ARG A 26 -6.27 -22.51 -0.57
CA ARG A 26 -7.31 -22.17 0.41
C ARG A 26 -7.93 -20.78 0.22
N TYR A 27 -7.63 -20.09 -0.88
CA TYR A 27 -8.02 -18.68 -1.04
C TYR A 27 -9.54 -18.45 -1.03
N HIS A 28 -10.34 -19.39 -1.57
CA HIS A 28 -11.81 -19.31 -1.52
C HIS A 28 -12.32 -19.31 -0.07
N LYS A 29 -11.73 -20.15 0.79
CA LYS A 29 -12.09 -20.20 2.21
C LYS A 29 -11.72 -18.89 2.89
N LEU A 30 -10.52 -18.37 2.62
CA LEU A 30 -10.05 -17.09 3.13
C LEU A 30 -10.96 -15.94 2.68
N ALA A 31 -11.40 -15.90 1.42
CA ALA A 31 -12.37 -14.90 0.94
C ALA A 31 -13.72 -15.02 1.68
N GLY A 32 -14.15 -16.23 2.01
CA GLY A 32 -15.33 -16.46 2.86
C GLY A 32 -15.16 -15.88 4.27
N GLU A 33 -14.00 -16.09 4.89
CA GLU A 33 -13.65 -15.56 6.21
C GLU A 33 -13.54 -14.02 6.21
N LEU A 34 -12.98 -13.43 5.15
CA LEU A 34 -12.95 -11.98 4.96
C LEU A 34 -14.37 -11.41 4.88
N ARG A 35 -15.25 -12.03 4.08
CA ARG A 35 -16.63 -11.60 3.91
C ARG A 35 -17.48 -11.73 5.18
N SER A 36 -17.16 -12.67 6.06
CA SER A 36 -17.85 -12.82 7.34
C SER A 36 -17.30 -11.91 8.44
N SER A 37 -16.16 -11.27 8.21
CA SER A 37 -15.54 -10.33 9.15
C SER A 37 -16.37 -9.06 9.26
N LYS A 38 -16.63 -8.62 10.50
CA LYS A 38 -17.43 -7.41 10.79
C LYS A 38 -16.57 -6.18 11.04
N ASP A 39 -15.40 -6.38 11.62
CA ASP A 39 -14.51 -5.33 12.08
C ASP A 39 -13.09 -5.54 11.51
N GLN A 40 -12.27 -4.49 11.52
CA GLN A 40 -10.92 -4.52 10.97
C GLN A 40 -10.06 -5.64 11.56
N ASN A 41 -10.13 -5.83 12.89
CA ASN A 41 -9.35 -6.84 13.60
C ASN A 41 -9.66 -8.27 13.12
N GLN A 42 -10.92 -8.57 12.81
CA GLN A 42 -11.32 -9.89 12.31
C GLN A 42 -10.78 -10.13 10.90
N ALA A 43 -10.79 -9.09 10.06
CA ALA A 43 -10.24 -9.18 8.71
C ALA A 43 -8.70 -9.31 8.72
N GLU A 44 -8.02 -8.62 9.64
CA GLU A 44 -6.58 -8.78 9.86
C GLU A 44 -6.24 -10.19 10.39
N GLU A 45 -7.03 -10.73 11.31
CA GLU A 45 -6.88 -12.09 11.81
C GLU A 45 -7.05 -13.14 10.70
N ALA A 46 -8.04 -12.99 9.82
CA ALA A 46 -8.19 -13.85 8.65
C ALA A 46 -6.98 -13.77 7.70
N LEU A 47 -6.36 -12.59 7.57
CA LEU A 47 -5.17 -12.37 6.76
C LEU A 47 -3.86 -12.72 7.46
N SER A 48 -3.87 -13.09 8.75
CA SER A 48 -2.66 -13.42 9.53
C SER A 48 -1.81 -14.47 8.81
N THR A 49 -2.47 -15.49 8.26
CA THR A 49 -1.82 -16.57 7.53
C THR A 49 -1.10 -16.13 6.25
N VAL A 50 -1.45 -14.96 5.70
CA VAL A 50 -0.76 -14.31 4.58
C VAL A 50 0.31 -13.35 5.09
N SER A 51 0.03 -12.56 6.12
CA SER A 51 0.97 -11.58 6.67
C SER A 51 2.20 -12.22 7.31
N ASP A 52 2.07 -13.45 7.82
CA ASP A 52 3.15 -14.20 8.45
C ASP A 52 4.14 -14.80 7.43
N LEU A 53 3.76 -14.85 6.15
CA LEU A 53 4.64 -15.31 5.08
C LEU A 53 5.78 -14.31 4.84
N PRO A 54 6.96 -14.76 4.38
CA PRO A 54 8.00 -13.85 3.93
C PRO A 54 7.50 -12.98 2.76
N GLU A 55 8.02 -11.75 2.66
CA GLU A 55 7.59 -10.78 1.65
C GLU A 55 7.63 -11.37 0.22
N ALA A 56 8.65 -12.16 -0.11
CA ALA A 56 8.77 -12.82 -1.40
C ALA A 56 7.61 -13.80 -1.68
N ALA A 57 7.18 -14.59 -0.69
CA ALA A 57 6.04 -15.50 -0.80
C ALA A 57 4.71 -14.73 -0.88
N GLN A 58 4.55 -13.63 -0.13
CA GLN A 58 3.38 -12.76 -0.29
C GLN A 58 3.30 -12.20 -1.73
N MET A 59 4.43 -11.73 -2.27
CA MET A 59 4.50 -11.23 -3.65
C MET A 59 4.23 -12.32 -4.69
N ALA A 60 4.65 -13.56 -4.43
CA ALA A 60 4.34 -14.70 -5.29
C ALA A 60 2.84 -15.04 -5.26
N LEU A 61 2.23 -15.07 -4.08
CA LEU A 61 0.79 -15.29 -3.89
C LEU A 61 -0.04 -14.24 -4.61
N LEU A 62 0.30 -12.95 -4.47
CA LEU A 62 -0.41 -11.85 -5.14
C LEU A 62 -0.38 -11.97 -6.66
N LYS A 63 0.72 -12.47 -7.22
CA LYS A 63 0.85 -12.72 -8.65
C LYS A 63 0.04 -13.94 -9.09
N ALA A 64 0.01 -14.99 -8.27
CA ALA A 64 -0.82 -16.18 -8.53
C ALA A 64 -2.31 -15.82 -8.50
N LEU A 65 -2.79 -15.13 -7.46
CA LEU A 65 -4.17 -14.66 -7.35
C LEU A 65 -4.62 -13.81 -8.55
N SER A 66 -3.72 -12.99 -9.11
CA SER A 66 -4.02 -12.18 -10.30
C SER A 66 -4.32 -12.98 -11.57
N ARG A 67 -4.06 -14.30 -11.56
CA ARG A 67 -4.27 -15.22 -12.68
C ARG A 67 -5.45 -16.16 -12.48
N GLU A 68 -6.06 -16.18 -11.30
CA GLU A 68 -7.24 -17.01 -11.00
C GLU A 68 -8.51 -16.50 -11.69
N TYR A 69 -8.55 -15.20 -12.05
CA TYR A 69 -9.71 -14.56 -12.68
C TYR A 69 -11.04 -14.83 -11.95
N HIS A 70 -10.97 -14.92 -10.62
CA HIS A 70 -12.11 -15.22 -9.77
C HIS A 70 -12.39 -14.07 -8.82
N GLN A 71 -13.67 -13.88 -8.51
CA GLN A 71 -14.15 -12.83 -7.61
C GLN A 71 -13.56 -12.95 -6.21
N ASP A 72 -13.49 -14.18 -5.68
CA ASP A 72 -12.85 -14.43 -4.37
C ASP A 72 -11.38 -13.99 -4.36
N ALA A 73 -10.65 -14.13 -5.48
CA ALA A 73 -9.28 -13.63 -5.56
C ALA A 73 -9.24 -12.11 -5.48
N ALA A 74 -10.19 -11.42 -6.13
CA ALA A 74 -10.34 -9.98 -6.02
C ALA A 74 -10.65 -9.53 -4.58
N ASP A 75 -11.55 -10.23 -3.87
CA ASP A 75 -11.88 -9.94 -2.47
C ASP A 75 -10.63 -10.04 -1.57
N VAL A 76 -9.84 -11.12 -1.73
CA VAL A 76 -8.57 -11.29 -1.01
C VAL A 76 -7.58 -10.17 -1.33
N LEU A 77 -7.43 -9.82 -2.61
CA LEU A 77 -6.51 -8.77 -3.04
C LEU A 77 -6.90 -7.38 -2.50
N VAL A 78 -8.19 -7.07 -2.41
CA VAL A 78 -8.66 -5.84 -1.76
C VAL A 78 -8.30 -5.83 -0.28
N GLY A 79 -8.52 -6.93 0.43
CA GLY A 79 -8.14 -7.06 1.84
C GLY A 79 -6.65 -6.83 2.06
N ILE A 80 -5.80 -7.47 1.26
CA ILE A 80 -4.34 -7.30 1.37
C ILE A 80 -3.92 -5.86 1.03
N ASN A 81 -4.51 -5.24 -0.01
CA ASN A 81 -4.23 -3.85 -0.36
C ASN A 81 -4.58 -2.87 0.76
N ALA A 82 -5.67 -3.13 1.49
CA ALA A 82 -6.13 -2.29 2.59
C ALA A 82 -5.32 -2.49 3.87
N LEU A 83 -5.12 -3.74 4.27
CA LEU A 83 -4.71 -4.10 5.64
C LEU A 83 -3.24 -4.53 5.75
N SER A 84 -2.57 -4.84 4.64
CA SER A 84 -1.16 -5.27 4.72
C SER A 84 -0.26 -4.15 5.26
N PRO A 85 0.64 -4.43 6.22
CA PRO A 85 1.58 -3.44 6.74
C PRO A 85 2.68 -3.08 5.72
N LEU A 86 3.00 -4.00 4.79
CA LEU A 86 4.09 -3.85 3.83
C LEU A 86 3.66 -3.05 2.59
N LYS A 87 4.33 -1.91 2.37
CA LYS A 87 4.01 -1.01 1.25
C LYS A 87 4.19 -1.67 -0.12
N SER A 88 5.20 -2.51 -0.29
CA SER A 88 5.46 -3.27 -1.52
C SER A 88 4.30 -4.21 -1.84
N VAL A 89 3.85 -4.97 -0.84
CA VAL A 89 2.72 -5.90 -0.91
C VAL A 89 1.43 -5.15 -1.25
N ARG A 90 1.12 -4.02 -0.59
CA ARG A 90 -0.05 -3.19 -0.94
C ARG A 90 -0.02 -2.72 -2.40
N LYS A 91 1.15 -2.26 -2.87
CA LYS A 91 1.32 -1.81 -4.25
C LYS A 91 1.10 -2.93 -5.27
N GLU A 92 1.63 -4.12 -4.98
CA GLU A 92 1.45 -5.26 -5.87
C GLU A 92 0.01 -5.77 -5.84
N ALA A 93 -0.64 -5.81 -4.67
CA ALA A 93 -2.06 -6.15 -4.56
C ALA A 93 -2.93 -5.20 -5.39
N ARG A 94 -2.65 -3.89 -5.35
CA ARG A 94 -3.31 -2.91 -6.23
C ARG A 94 -3.06 -3.17 -7.72
N ARG A 95 -1.85 -3.56 -8.12
CA ARG A 95 -1.54 -3.93 -9.51
C ARG A 95 -2.28 -5.19 -9.95
N SER A 96 -2.35 -6.19 -9.07
CA SER A 96 -3.10 -7.41 -9.31
C SER A 96 -4.61 -7.15 -9.46
N LEU A 97 -5.18 -6.25 -8.66
CA LEU A 97 -6.57 -5.81 -8.80
C LEU A 97 -6.82 -5.16 -10.17
N LEU A 98 -5.96 -4.24 -10.61
CA LEU A 98 -6.08 -3.62 -11.94
C LEU A 98 -6.09 -4.67 -13.06
N ARG A 99 -5.27 -5.73 -12.96
CA ARG A 99 -5.28 -6.83 -13.93
C ARG A 99 -6.59 -7.63 -13.91
N LEU A 100 -7.19 -7.83 -12.75
CA LEU A 100 -8.50 -8.49 -12.65
C LEU A 100 -9.63 -7.59 -13.19
N GLU A 101 -9.55 -6.28 -12.95
CA GLU A 101 -10.50 -5.30 -13.49
C GLU A 101 -10.44 -5.24 -15.03
N GLU A 102 -9.25 -5.35 -15.63
CA GLU A 102 -9.07 -5.52 -17.08
C GLU A 102 -9.83 -6.75 -17.61
N ALA A 103 -9.86 -7.82 -16.82
CA ALA A 103 -10.64 -9.04 -17.09
C ALA A 103 -12.11 -8.97 -16.65
N ARG A 104 -12.59 -7.79 -16.21
CA ARG A 104 -13.93 -7.52 -15.68
C ARG A 104 -14.30 -8.34 -14.43
N VAL A 105 -13.29 -8.73 -13.65
CA VAL A 105 -13.47 -9.38 -12.35
C VAL A 105 -13.31 -8.33 -11.27
N TYR A 106 -14.38 -8.08 -10.52
CA TYR A 106 -14.42 -7.05 -9.48
C TYR A 106 -14.65 -7.67 -8.10
N PRO A 107 -14.05 -7.09 -7.05
CA PRO A 107 -14.34 -7.48 -5.68
C PRO A 107 -15.79 -7.17 -5.33
N HIS A 108 -16.40 -7.98 -4.49
CA HIS A 108 -17.73 -7.75 -3.92
C HIS A 108 -17.68 -7.39 -2.44
N TRP A 109 -16.52 -7.60 -1.82
CA TRP A 109 -16.28 -7.27 -0.44
C TRP A 109 -15.48 -5.97 -0.32
N GLU A 110 -15.92 -5.10 0.58
CA GLU A 110 -15.16 -3.92 1.00
C GLU A 110 -14.66 -4.11 2.43
N PRO A 111 -13.35 -3.86 2.68
CA PRO A 111 -12.76 -4.09 3.98
C PRO A 111 -13.30 -3.08 4.99
N PRO A 112 -13.70 -3.51 6.20
CA PRO A 112 -14.12 -2.63 7.29
C PRO A 112 -12.88 -1.93 7.85
N ILE A 113 -12.41 -0.89 7.18
CA ILE A 113 -11.27 -0.08 7.62
C ILE A 113 -11.80 1.02 8.54
N GLU A 114 -11.28 1.11 9.75
CA GLU A 114 -11.46 2.26 10.62
C GLU A 114 -10.64 3.44 10.06
N ARG A 115 -11.24 4.17 9.12
CA ARG A 115 -10.62 5.41 8.61
C ARG A 115 -10.86 6.50 9.64
N LEU A 116 -9.81 6.89 10.36
CA LEU A 116 -9.79 8.15 11.10
C LEU A 116 -10.24 9.27 10.15
N SER A 117 -11.23 10.07 10.57
CA SER A 117 -11.71 11.15 9.71
C SER A 117 -10.57 12.12 9.43
N PRO A 118 -10.56 12.81 8.28
CA PRO A 118 -9.54 13.83 8.00
C PRO A 118 -9.41 14.87 9.11
N VAL A 119 -10.51 15.16 9.82
CA VAL A 119 -10.55 16.07 10.96
C VAL A 119 -9.81 15.47 12.17
N ASP A 120 -10.06 14.21 12.49
CA ASP A 120 -9.38 13.51 13.59
C ASP A 120 -7.89 13.32 13.30
N ALA A 121 -7.53 13.07 12.04
CA ALA A 121 -6.15 12.97 11.60
C ALA A 121 -5.38 14.29 11.77
N ILE A 122 -6.02 15.43 11.45
CA ILE A 122 -5.44 16.77 11.66
C ILE A 122 -5.32 17.06 13.16
N GLN A 123 -6.32 16.69 13.96
CA GLN A 123 -6.31 16.93 15.40
C GLN A 123 -5.25 16.09 16.13
N MET A 124 -5.01 14.85 15.71
CA MET A 124 -3.91 14.03 16.21
C MET A 124 -2.52 14.55 15.82
N GLN A 125 -2.38 15.17 14.64
CA GLN A 125 -1.14 15.86 14.27
C GLN A 125 -0.88 17.09 15.15
N SER A 126 -1.94 17.83 15.52
CA SER A 126 -1.84 18.99 16.41
C SER A 126 -1.36 18.63 17.82
N VAL A 127 -1.79 17.50 18.40
CA VAL A 127 -1.30 17.08 19.73
C VAL A 127 0.13 16.57 19.70
N ASN A 128 0.57 15.92 18.61
CA ASN A 128 1.95 15.49 18.46
C ASN A 128 2.91 16.68 18.22
N SER A 129 2.43 17.77 17.60
CA SER A 129 3.22 18.98 17.36
C SER A 129 3.61 19.70 18.67
N MET A 130 2.79 19.61 19.72
CA MET A 130 3.11 20.17 21.05
C MET A 130 4.21 19.39 21.78
N VAL A 131 4.41 18.11 21.46
CA VAL A 131 5.49 17.30 22.06
C VAL A 131 6.81 17.52 21.34
N THR A 132 6.78 17.74 20.02
CA THR A 132 7.99 18.06 19.25
C THR A 132 8.55 19.43 19.58
N ASP A 133 7.72 20.46 19.80
CA ASP A 133 8.21 21.82 20.11
C ASP A 133 9.01 21.91 21.43
N LEU A 134 8.89 20.92 22.32
CA LEU A 134 9.73 20.82 23.52
C LEU A 134 11.09 20.14 23.26
N VAL A 135 11.23 19.38 22.16
CA VAL A 135 12.45 18.64 21.79
C VAL A 135 13.23 19.32 20.65
N THR A 136 12.60 20.13 19.80
CA THR A 136 13.25 20.82 18.68
C THR A 136 14.11 22.03 19.07
N SER A 137 14.16 22.45 20.34
CA SER A 137 15.05 23.54 20.76
C SER A 137 16.54 23.15 20.83
N ILE A 138 16.93 21.90 20.49
CA ILE A 138 18.33 21.45 20.61
C ILE A 138 19.04 21.23 19.25
N GLU A 139 18.35 21.10 18.11
CA GLU A 139 19.02 20.78 16.83
C GLU A 139 18.48 21.59 15.64
N GLU A 140 18.50 22.92 15.74
CA GLU A 140 18.36 23.82 14.59
C GLU A 140 19.71 24.02 13.88
N SER A 141 20.09 23.10 12.98
CA SER A 141 20.93 23.46 11.83
C SER A 141 20.84 22.41 10.72
N GLU A 142 20.57 22.88 9.49
CA GLU A 142 20.89 22.21 8.20
C GLU A 142 19.78 21.52 7.37
N ASN A 143 18.49 21.87 7.48
CA ASN A 143 17.59 21.48 6.37
C ASN A 143 16.40 22.44 6.12
N PRO A 144 16.58 23.51 5.33
CA PRO A 144 15.46 24.37 5.00
C PRO A 144 14.46 23.64 4.08
N PRO A 145 13.14 23.83 4.30
CA PRO A 145 12.09 23.18 3.51
C PRO A 145 12.17 23.61 2.03
N ARG A 146 12.19 22.62 1.13
CA ARG A 146 12.33 22.81 -0.32
C ARG A 146 10.99 23.14 -0.95
N PHE A 147 10.58 24.41 -0.91
CA PHE A 147 9.50 24.90 -1.76
C PHE A 147 10.05 25.35 -3.13
N TRP A 148 9.41 24.88 -4.19
CA TRP A 148 9.80 25.11 -5.58
C TRP A 148 9.48 26.57 -5.97
N LYS A 149 10.46 27.47 -5.88
CA LYS A 149 10.32 28.85 -6.37
C LYS A 149 10.66 28.88 -7.87
N GLY A 150 9.65 28.69 -8.71
CA GLY A 150 9.78 28.87 -10.16
C GLY A 150 10.07 30.34 -10.46
N PHE A 151 11.25 30.64 -11.01
CA PHE A 151 11.53 31.94 -11.60
C PHE A 151 10.85 32.02 -12.97
N VAL A 152 9.80 32.82 -13.08
CA VAL A 152 9.27 33.28 -14.36
C VAL A 152 10.18 34.42 -14.83
N THR A 153 11.03 34.16 -15.81
CA THR A 153 11.76 35.24 -16.50
C THR A 153 10.90 35.74 -17.66
N ASP A 154 10.28 36.90 -17.46
CA ASP A 154 9.55 37.63 -18.49
C ASP A 154 10.57 38.34 -19.41
N SER A 155 10.86 37.75 -20.57
CA SER A 155 11.75 38.36 -21.57
C SER A 155 10.92 39.22 -22.54
N GLN A 156 10.63 40.46 -22.17
CA GLN A 156 10.18 41.47 -23.13
C GLN A 156 11.36 41.89 -24.01
N THR A 157 11.47 41.31 -25.20
CA THR A 157 12.34 41.80 -26.27
C THR A 157 11.69 43.03 -26.92
N ARG A 158 12.21 44.22 -26.58
CA ARG A 158 12.02 45.45 -27.36
C ARG A 158 12.67 45.29 -28.73
N VAL A 159 11.87 45.44 -29.79
CA VAL A 159 12.33 45.64 -31.16
C VAL A 159 12.74 47.13 -31.31
N PRO A 160 13.96 47.46 -31.75
CA PRO A 160 14.28 48.82 -32.17
C PRO A 160 13.89 49.06 -33.64
N ALA A 161 13.56 50.34 -33.89
CA ALA A 161 13.10 51.02 -35.10
C ALA A 161 13.50 50.44 -36.47
#